data_AF-A0A933THL9-F1
#
_entry.id   AF-A0A933THL9-F1
#
_cell.length_a   1.000
_cell.length_b   1.000
_cell.length_c   1.000
_cell.angle_alpha   90.00
_cell.angle_beta   90.00
_cell.angle_gamma   90.00
#
_symmetry.space_group_name_H-M   'P 1'
#
loop_
_entity.id
_entity.type
_entity.pdbx_description
1 polymer ?
#
loop_
_entity_poly.entity_id
_entity_poly.type
_entity_poly.pdbx_seq_one_letter_code
_entity_poly.pdbx_strand_id
1 'polypeptide(L)'
;MSTTAWLVALLAWPASANDVGESVRFGGRAAARSEPFQPSGAGRVFFDTGESDAPAAPYDAVLLQGIMPDEGVRLEVALPSLGGLWHKWAPVEVRRFPSGRFWARYRFDSAGRRPLRLRAVDSGVRAAHLFELYDAELFVHGTGPDGEAGLREAAEPVVPSTGAYRFVRRAEWGAVPPAGEYSVHLPDRLTMHHTAGRRPATYGEAAAEMRFIQDFHINGRGWTDIGYHFVVSPTGEVFEGRPEGVRGAHVLNHNTGNLGVSFMGNYHPPVSDEPSSEALEAFT
;
A
#
# COMPACT_ATOMS: atom_id res chain seq x y z
N MET A 1 37.89 -29.30 -0.14
CA MET A 1 37.40 -28.24 -1.04
C MET A 1 36.63 -27.26 -0.18
N SER A 2 37.15 -26.05 0.00
CA SER A 2 36.60 -25.02 0.88
C SER A 2 35.68 -24.11 0.06
N THR A 3 34.39 -24.09 0.39
CA THR A 3 33.42 -23.14 -0.17
C THR A 3 33.52 -21.84 0.60
N THR A 4 34.12 -20.82 -0.02
CA THR A 4 34.17 -19.46 0.52
C THR A 4 32.78 -18.83 0.34
N ALA A 5 32.03 -18.71 1.44
CA ALA A 5 30.82 -17.91 1.47
C ALA A 5 31.21 -16.43 1.45
N TRP A 6 30.86 -15.71 0.39
CA TRP A 6 30.95 -14.26 0.35
C TRP A 6 29.80 -13.71 1.21
N LEU A 7 30.11 -13.30 2.45
CA LEU A 7 29.22 -12.43 3.20
C LEU A 7 29.20 -11.07 2.51
N VAL A 8 28.19 -10.83 1.68
CA VAL A 8 27.81 -9.48 1.27
C VAL A 8 27.18 -8.83 2.50
N ALA A 9 27.93 -7.94 3.15
CA ALA A 9 27.39 -7.07 4.18
C ALA A 9 26.40 -6.10 3.51
N LEU A 10 25.12 -6.46 3.49
CA LEU A 10 24.03 -5.56 3.14
C LEU A 10 23.94 -4.50 4.24
N LEU A 11 24.38 -3.28 3.93
CA LEU A 11 24.03 -2.11 4.73
C LEU A 11 22.52 -1.88 4.56
N ALA A 12 21.73 -2.46 5.46
CA ALA A 12 20.30 -2.22 5.52
C ALA A 12 20.05 -0.89 6.23
N TRP A 13 19.68 0.13 5.47
CA TRP A 13 18.96 1.28 6.04
C TRP A 13 17.47 1.01 5.99
N PRO A 14 16.69 1.40 7.02
CA PRO A 14 15.25 1.32 6.95
C PRO A 14 14.76 2.20 5.79
N ALA A 15 14.26 1.56 4.74
CA ALA A 15 13.58 2.22 3.65
C ALA A 15 12.09 2.11 3.91
N SER A 16 11.42 3.26 3.99
CA SER A 16 9.97 3.32 3.94
C SER A 16 9.56 3.61 2.50
N ALA A 17 8.54 2.91 2.00
CA ALA A 17 7.85 3.28 0.77
C ALA A 17 6.95 4.52 0.95
N ASN A 18 7.09 5.24 2.07
CA ASN A 18 6.39 6.49 2.29
C ASN A 18 6.90 7.51 1.29
N ASP A 19 5.94 7.94 0.48
CA ASP A 19 6.00 9.17 -0.26
C ASP A 19 6.13 10.35 0.69
N VAL A 20 5.98 11.55 0.14
CA VAL A 20 5.74 12.81 0.87
C VAL A 20 4.64 12.71 1.96
N GLY A 21 3.90 11.60 2.02
CA GLY A 21 2.85 11.35 2.98
C GLY A 21 3.31 10.84 4.35
N GLU A 22 2.48 11.12 5.35
CA GLU A 22 2.68 10.78 6.75
C GLU A 22 1.67 9.72 7.18
N SER A 23 2.15 8.54 7.62
CA SER A 23 1.28 7.55 8.28
C SER A 23 0.72 8.13 9.57
N VAL A 24 -0.60 8.17 9.68
CA VAL A 24 -1.34 8.76 10.79
C VAL A 24 -1.14 7.95 12.06
N ARG A 25 -1.00 8.67 13.17
CA ARG A 25 -1.03 8.11 14.51
C ARG A 25 -2.23 8.60 15.28
N PHE A 26 -2.72 7.76 16.18
CA PHE A 26 -3.85 8.05 17.07
C PHE A 26 -3.45 7.72 18.52
N GLY A 27 -3.12 8.76 19.29
CA GLY A 27 -2.62 8.59 20.66
C GLY A 27 -1.25 7.92 20.68
N GLY A 28 -0.35 8.31 19.78
CA GLY A 28 1.00 7.76 19.64
C GLY A 28 1.11 6.38 18.99
N ARG A 29 -0.01 5.76 18.61
CA ARG A 29 -0.06 4.42 17.98
C ARG A 29 -0.37 4.53 16.49
N ALA A 30 0.18 3.62 15.69
CA ALA A 30 -0.15 3.52 14.27
C ALA A 30 -1.67 3.34 14.05
N ALA A 31 -2.14 3.77 12.88
CA ALA A 31 -3.53 3.57 12.47
C ALA A 31 -3.94 2.09 12.36
N ALA A 32 -2.96 1.20 12.16
CA ALA A 32 -3.15 -0.24 12.06
C ALA A 32 -3.97 -0.80 13.24
N ARG A 33 -5.19 -1.28 12.97
CA ARG A 33 -6.15 -1.76 13.97
C ARG A 33 -7.09 -2.82 13.37
N SER A 34 -7.52 -3.75 14.21
CA SER A 34 -8.47 -4.81 13.87
C SER A 34 -9.63 -4.79 14.85
N GLU A 35 -10.86 -4.77 14.36
CA GLU A 35 -12.07 -4.68 15.16
C GLU A 35 -13.15 -5.63 14.61
N PRO A 36 -13.63 -6.59 15.41
CA PRO A 36 -14.77 -7.42 15.01
C PRO A 36 -16.05 -6.59 14.98
N PHE A 37 -16.91 -6.82 14.00
CA PHE A 37 -18.21 -6.16 13.92
C PHE A 37 -19.31 -7.15 13.49
N GLN A 38 -20.55 -6.78 13.79
CA GLN A 38 -21.76 -7.53 13.46
C GLN A 38 -22.90 -6.55 13.17
N PRO A 39 -24.02 -7.01 12.55
CA PRO A 39 -25.19 -6.15 12.35
C PRO A 39 -25.61 -5.51 13.68
N SER A 40 -25.58 -4.18 13.72
CA SER A 40 -25.82 -3.36 14.91
C SER A 40 -26.91 -2.32 14.70
N GLY A 41 -27.28 -2.08 13.44
CA GLY A 41 -28.34 -1.17 13.00
C GLY A 41 -27.76 0.05 12.27
N ALA A 42 -28.50 0.53 11.26
CA ALA A 42 -28.06 1.65 10.44
C ALA A 42 -27.72 2.90 11.28
N GLY A 43 -26.57 3.50 11.02
CA GLY A 43 -26.04 4.67 11.72
C GLY A 43 -25.22 4.36 12.97
N ARG A 44 -25.10 3.09 13.39
CA ARG A 44 -24.34 2.71 14.59
C ARG A 44 -22.85 2.65 14.28
N VAL A 45 -22.04 3.29 15.11
CA VAL A 45 -20.58 3.29 15.01
C VAL A 45 -20.05 2.05 15.73
N PHE A 46 -19.20 1.28 15.05
CA PHE A 46 -18.52 0.12 15.64
C PHE A 46 -17.00 0.28 15.69
N PHE A 47 -16.44 1.27 14.98
CA PHE A 47 -15.01 1.60 15.00
C PHE A 47 -14.85 3.12 15.02
N ASP A 48 -14.03 3.65 15.93
CA ASP A 48 -13.69 5.07 16.03
C ASP A 48 -12.23 5.20 16.49
N THR A 49 -11.44 6.00 15.80
CA THR A 49 -10.02 6.14 16.11
C THR A 49 -9.73 7.05 17.30
N GLY A 50 -10.67 7.90 17.70
CA GLY A 50 -10.36 9.13 18.42
C GLY A 50 -9.65 10.15 17.52
N GLU A 51 -9.18 11.25 18.12
CA GLU A 51 -8.40 12.28 17.43
C GLU A 51 -6.99 11.78 17.11
N SER A 52 -6.52 12.09 15.90
CA SER A 52 -5.15 11.81 15.50
C SER A 52 -4.16 12.68 16.27
N ASP A 53 -2.91 12.24 16.29
CA ASP A 53 -1.81 13.10 16.68
C ASP A 53 -1.69 14.28 15.68
N ALA A 54 -1.01 15.34 16.08
CA ALA A 54 -0.81 16.51 15.23
C ALA A 54 0.05 16.15 14.00
N PRO A 55 -0.44 16.39 12.77
CA PRO A 55 0.33 16.15 11.55
C PRO A 55 1.62 16.96 11.52
N ALA A 56 2.72 16.34 11.09
CA ALA A 56 4.02 16.98 10.94
C ALA A 56 4.03 18.00 9.79
N ALA A 57 3.27 17.74 8.73
CA ALA A 57 3.16 18.59 7.54
C ALA A 57 1.70 18.94 7.21
N PRO A 58 1.45 20.04 6.47
CA PRO A 58 0.12 20.29 5.91
C PRO A 58 -0.30 19.18 4.96
N TYR A 59 -1.57 18.79 5.00
CA TYR A 59 -2.17 17.80 4.12
C TYR A 59 -3.55 18.28 3.65
N ASP A 60 -3.98 17.83 2.48
CA ASP A 60 -5.34 18.04 1.96
C ASP A 60 -6.02 16.73 1.56
N ALA A 61 -5.39 15.59 1.78
CA ALA A 61 -5.97 14.28 1.53
C ALA A 61 -5.59 13.26 2.60
N VAL A 62 -6.51 12.33 2.85
CA VAL A 62 -6.26 11.10 3.61
C VAL A 62 -6.58 9.89 2.74
N LEU A 63 -5.69 8.90 2.75
CA LEU A 63 -5.83 7.62 2.06
C LEU A 63 -5.80 6.49 3.08
N LEU A 64 -6.78 5.61 3.02
CA LEU A 64 -6.95 4.46 3.91
C LEU A 64 -6.82 3.18 3.10
N GLN A 65 -6.33 2.12 3.73
CA GLN A 65 -6.39 0.77 3.16
C GLN A 65 -6.54 -0.30 4.23
N GLY A 66 -7.12 -1.44 3.84
CA GLY A 66 -7.27 -2.59 4.74
C GLY A 66 -8.25 -3.64 4.24
N ILE A 67 -8.92 -4.33 5.17
CA ILE A 67 -9.93 -5.37 4.92
C ILE A 67 -11.29 -4.91 5.44
N MET A 68 -12.28 -4.91 4.54
CA MET A 68 -13.67 -4.55 4.83
C MET A 68 -14.59 -5.36 3.89
N PRO A 69 -14.94 -6.60 4.25
CA PRO A 69 -15.66 -7.51 3.36
C PRO A 69 -17.13 -7.12 3.11
N ASP A 70 -17.77 -6.43 4.05
CA ASP A 70 -19.20 -6.08 3.95
C ASP A 70 -19.39 -4.68 3.34
N GLU A 71 -20.20 -4.62 2.29
CA GLU A 71 -20.62 -3.38 1.62
C GLU A 71 -21.51 -2.51 2.50
N GLY A 72 -22.14 -3.11 3.52
CA GLY A 72 -22.93 -2.42 4.52
C GLY A 72 -22.12 -1.55 5.48
N VAL A 73 -20.79 -1.50 5.38
CA VAL A 73 -19.96 -0.58 6.18
C VAL A 73 -19.75 0.74 5.44
N ARG A 74 -19.87 1.87 6.14
CA ARG A 74 -19.47 3.20 5.62
C ARG A 74 -18.30 3.74 6.42
N LEU A 75 -17.30 4.28 5.73
CA LEU A 75 -16.21 5.02 6.36
C LEU A 75 -16.51 6.51 6.36
N GLU A 76 -16.18 7.17 7.46
CA GLU A 76 -16.36 8.60 7.62
C GLU A 76 -15.11 9.23 8.23
N VAL A 77 -14.83 10.46 7.80
CA VAL A 77 -13.74 11.29 8.32
C VAL A 77 -14.29 12.59 8.88
N ALA A 78 -13.65 13.13 9.91
CA ALA A 78 -13.96 14.46 10.41
C ALA A 78 -12.69 15.24 10.73
N LEU A 79 -12.76 16.55 10.49
CA LEU A 79 -11.85 17.53 11.07
C LEU A 79 -12.55 18.27 12.21
N PRO A 80 -11.80 18.74 13.22
CA PRO A 80 -12.34 19.64 14.21
C PRO A 80 -12.80 20.96 13.56
N SER A 81 -13.94 21.47 14.06
CA SER A 81 -14.43 22.82 13.75
C SER A 81 -13.47 23.90 14.26
N LEU A 82 -13.60 25.13 13.75
CA LEU A 82 -12.95 26.28 14.35
C LEU A 82 -13.39 26.41 15.81
N GLY A 83 -12.46 26.18 16.74
CA GLY A 83 -12.71 26.14 18.19
C GLY A 83 -12.70 24.75 18.83
N GLY A 84 -12.61 23.66 18.04
CA GLY A 84 -12.36 22.30 18.54
C GLY A 84 -13.54 21.60 19.22
N LEU A 85 -14.68 22.26 19.40
CA LEU A 85 -15.81 21.74 20.18
C LEU A 85 -16.69 20.73 19.42
N TRP A 86 -16.63 20.72 18.07
CA TRP A 86 -17.51 19.90 17.23
C TRP A 86 -16.79 19.32 16.02
N HIS A 87 -17.28 18.17 15.54
CA HIS A 87 -16.75 17.45 14.38
C HIS A 87 -17.88 17.25 13.36
N LYS A 88 -17.70 17.76 12.14
CA LYS A 88 -18.61 17.45 11.03
C LYS A 88 -18.07 16.23 10.28
N TRP A 89 -18.79 15.12 10.40
CA TRP A 89 -18.47 13.89 9.69
C TRP A 89 -18.82 13.98 8.22
N ALA A 90 -17.92 13.50 7.38
CA ALA A 90 -18.10 13.38 5.94
C ALA A 90 -17.87 11.93 5.50
N PRO A 91 -18.71 11.37 4.62
CA PRO A 91 -18.49 10.04 4.08
C PRO A 91 -17.23 10.02 3.21
N VAL A 92 -16.48 8.93 3.31
CA VAL A 92 -15.28 8.67 2.50
C VAL A 92 -15.67 7.81 1.31
N GLU A 93 -15.15 8.13 0.14
CA GLU A 93 -15.29 7.26 -1.04
C GLU A 93 -14.45 5.99 -0.84
N VAL A 94 -15.09 4.83 -0.93
CA VAL A 94 -14.47 3.53 -0.72
C VAL A 94 -14.48 2.73 -2.01
N ARG A 95 -13.31 2.25 -2.42
CA ARG A 95 -13.19 1.20 -3.43
C ARG A 95 -12.97 -0.16 -2.78
N ARG A 96 -13.83 -1.12 -3.08
CA ARG A 96 -13.77 -2.50 -2.55
C ARG A 96 -13.40 -3.49 -3.63
N PHE A 97 -12.77 -4.58 -3.21
CA PHE A 97 -12.33 -5.68 -4.06
C PHE A 97 -12.98 -6.99 -3.59
N PRO A 98 -13.19 -7.97 -4.48
CA PRO A 98 -13.74 -9.28 -4.11
C PRO A 98 -12.95 -10.02 -3.03
N SER A 99 -11.66 -9.70 -2.88
CA SER A 99 -10.80 -10.23 -1.82
C SER A 99 -11.13 -9.70 -0.42
N GLY A 100 -12.10 -8.79 -0.29
CA GLY A 100 -12.38 -8.03 0.93
C GLY A 100 -11.42 -6.85 1.15
N ARG A 101 -10.37 -6.70 0.32
CA ARG A 101 -9.52 -5.51 0.37
C ARG A 101 -10.31 -4.25 0.03
N PHE A 102 -9.94 -3.15 0.65
CA PHE A 102 -10.41 -1.83 0.27
C PHE A 102 -9.28 -0.82 0.29
N TRP A 103 -9.47 0.25 -0.48
CA TRP A 103 -8.86 1.53 -0.18
C TRP A 103 -9.93 2.62 -0.20
N ALA A 104 -9.70 3.70 0.53
CA ALA A 104 -10.64 4.80 0.62
C ALA A 104 -9.91 6.13 0.65
N ARG A 105 -10.42 7.15 -0.05
CA ARG A 105 -9.77 8.47 -0.12
C ARG A 105 -10.75 9.57 0.19
N TYR A 106 -10.29 10.56 0.95
CA TYR A 106 -11.02 11.81 1.17
C TYR A 106 -10.12 13.00 0.88
N ARG A 107 -10.65 14.01 0.20
CA ARG A 107 -9.98 15.29 -0.07
C ARG A 107 -10.66 16.40 0.71
N PHE A 108 -9.87 17.23 1.37
CA PHE A 108 -10.29 18.44 2.06
C PHE A 108 -10.16 19.65 1.13
N ASP A 109 -10.98 20.67 1.35
CA ASP A 109 -11.02 21.87 0.49
C ASP A 109 -9.71 22.69 0.52
N SER A 110 -8.91 22.53 1.57
CA SER A 110 -7.66 23.27 1.77
C SER A 110 -6.67 22.47 2.59
N ALA A 111 -5.39 22.56 2.23
CA ALA A 111 -4.32 21.96 3.02
C ALA A 111 -4.21 22.59 4.41
N GLY A 112 -3.96 21.76 5.43
CA GLY A 112 -3.79 22.23 6.81
C GLY A 112 -3.17 21.17 7.72
N ARG A 113 -3.00 21.50 8.99
CA ARG A 113 -2.41 20.61 10.02
C ARG A 113 -3.41 20.23 11.11
N ARG A 114 -4.71 20.26 10.81
CA ARG A 114 -5.73 19.88 11.78
C ARG A 114 -5.65 18.36 12.01
N PRO A 115 -5.72 17.87 13.25
CA PRO A 115 -5.88 16.44 13.46
C PRO A 115 -7.20 15.97 12.85
N LEU A 116 -7.30 14.67 12.57
CA LEU A 116 -8.49 14.07 12.00
C LEU A 116 -9.04 12.95 12.88
N ARG A 117 -10.28 12.56 12.62
CA ARG A 117 -10.90 11.35 13.18
C ARG A 117 -11.40 10.48 12.05
N LEU A 118 -11.32 9.16 12.23
CA LEU A 118 -11.90 8.18 11.33
C LEU A 118 -12.89 7.32 12.11
N ARG A 119 -13.97 6.91 11.45
CA ARG A 119 -14.90 5.93 11.99
C ARG A 119 -15.49 5.04 10.92
N ALA A 120 -15.91 3.84 11.33
CA ALA A 120 -16.72 2.95 10.53
C ALA A 120 -18.12 2.82 11.13
N VAL A 121 -19.12 2.89 10.25
CA VAL A 121 -20.54 2.96 10.58
C VAL A 121 -21.26 1.82 9.90
N ASP A 122 -22.13 1.14 10.63
CA ASP A 122 -23.09 0.21 10.05
C ASP A 122 -24.11 1.00 9.22
N SER A 123 -24.18 0.70 7.94
CA SER A 123 -25.13 1.27 6.98
C SER A 123 -26.02 0.19 6.33
N GLY A 124 -26.04 -1.00 6.91
CA GLY A 124 -26.70 -2.19 6.36
C GLY A 124 -25.82 -3.44 6.39
N VAL A 125 -25.00 -3.61 7.43
CA VAL A 125 -24.15 -4.80 7.62
C VAL A 125 -25.03 -6.05 7.64
N ARG A 126 -24.61 -7.08 6.89
CA ARG A 126 -25.37 -8.31 6.66
C ARG A 126 -24.88 -9.47 7.53
N ALA A 127 -23.61 -9.49 7.87
CA ALA A 127 -23.01 -10.57 8.66
C ALA A 127 -21.89 -10.08 9.56
N ALA A 128 -21.48 -10.92 10.51
CA ALA A 128 -20.32 -10.64 11.34
C ALA A 128 -19.03 -10.84 10.55
N HIS A 129 -18.10 -9.89 10.68
CA HIS A 129 -16.81 -9.87 9.97
C HIS A 129 -15.73 -9.23 10.85
N LEU A 130 -14.50 -9.30 10.37
CA LEU A 130 -13.39 -8.51 10.88
C LEU A 130 -13.19 -7.28 10.00
N PHE A 131 -13.14 -6.10 10.61
CA PHE A 131 -12.67 -4.88 9.97
C PHE A 131 -11.20 -4.68 10.33
N GLU A 132 -10.35 -4.52 9.32
CA GLU A 132 -8.93 -4.24 9.52
C GLU A 132 -8.57 -2.96 8.79
N LEU A 133 -8.05 -1.98 9.53
CA LEU A 133 -7.36 -0.84 8.96
C LEU A 133 -5.86 -1.17 8.99
N TYR A 134 -5.20 -1.16 7.85
CA TYR A 134 -3.76 -1.41 7.77
C TYR A 134 -2.97 -0.12 7.92
N ASP A 135 -3.39 0.92 7.20
CA ASP A 135 -2.78 2.25 7.31
C ASP A 135 -3.79 3.35 7.00
N ALA A 136 -3.48 4.54 7.51
CA ALA A 136 -4.09 5.80 7.12
C ALA A 136 -2.95 6.79 6.84
N GLU A 137 -2.88 7.32 5.63
CA GLU A 137 -1.78 8.18 5.17
C GLU A 137 -2.31 9.58 4.85
N LEU A 138 -1.64 10.62 5.36
CA LEU A 138 -1.89 12.02 5.01
C LEU A 138 -0.96 12.44 3.90
N PHE A 139 -1.45 13.16 2.90
CA PHE A 139 -0.62 13.69 1.84
C PHE A 139 -1.22 14.95 1.22
N VAL A 140 -0.42 15.63 0.40
CA VAL A 140 -0.91 16.71 -0.47
C VAL A 140 -1.23 16.11 -1.84
N HIS A 141 -2.46 16.29 -2.29
CA HIS A 141 -2.91 15.78 -3.57
C HIS A 141 -2.06 16.34 -4.73
N GLY A 142 -1.78 15.50 -5.72
CA GLY A 142 -0.97 15.88 -6.88
C GLY A 142 0.54 15.88 -6.60
N THR A 143 0.96 15.58 -5.37
CA THR A 143 2.34 15.24 -5.06
C THR A 143 2.55 13.73 -5.20
N GLY A 144 3.73 13.33 -5.68
CA GLY A 144 4.05 11.93 -5.85
C GLY A 144 5.44 11.72 -6.45
N PRO A 145 5.94 10.49 -6.44
CA PRO A 145 7.31 10.14 -6.83
C PRO A 145 7.54 10.21 -8.36
N ASP A 146 6.47 10.30 -9.15
CA ASP A 146 6.55 10.15 -10.61
C ASP A 146 6.89 11.46 -11.36
N GLY A 147 6.69 12.65 -10.78
CA GLY A 147 7.12 13.94 -11.37
C GLY A 147 6.66 14.20 -12.82
N GLU A 148 7.26 15.18 -13.52
CA GLU A 148 7.12 15.31 -14.99
C GLU A 148 8.01 14.28 -15.70
N ALA A 149 7.45 13.56 -16.67
CA ALA A 149 8.11 12.45 -17.35
C ALA A 149 9.21 12.91 -18.33
N GLY A 150 10.30 12.13 -18.39
CA GLY A 150 11.32 12.23 -19.44
C GLY A 150 11.25 10.99 -20.34
N LEU A 151 11.02 11.20 -21.64
CA LEU A 151 10.85 10.15 -22.65
C LEU A 151 12.14 9.34 -22.90
N ARG A 152 12.09 8.03 -22.66
CA ARG A 152 12.72 6.98 -23.49
C ARG A 152 11.92 5.68 -23.34
N GLU A 153 11.79 4.92 -24.43
CA GLU A 153 11.19 3.59 -24.40
C GLU A 153 12.13 2.64 -23.65
N ALA A 154 11.64 1.99 -22.58
CA ALA A 154 12.40 0.95 -21.90
C ALA A 154 12.28 -0.36 -22.69
N ALA A 155 13.40 -1.03 -22.94
CA ALA A 155 13.40 -2.36 -23.53
C ALA A 155 12.68 -3.35 -22.61
N GLU A 156 11.94 -4.30 -23.17
CA GLU A 156 11.33 -5.38 -22.38
C GLU A 156 12.43 -6.24 -21.74
N PRO A 157 12.42 -6.42 -20.41
CA PRO A 157 13.38 -7.28 -19.76
C PRO A 157 13.06 -8.76 -20.02
N VAL A 158 14.12 -9.51 -20.33
CA VAL A 158 14.07 -10.98 -20.43
C VAL A 158 14.51 -11.54 -19.08
N VAL A 159 13.59 -11.56 -18.10
CA VAL A 159 13.79 -12.32 -16.86
C VAL A 159 13.36 -13.76 -17.13
N PRO A 160 14.29 -14.75 -17.16
CA PRO A 160 13.93 -16.14 -17.36
C PRO A 160 13.33 -16.73 -16.08
N SER A 161 12.21 -17.45 -16.19
CA SER A 161 11.78 -18.35 -15.12
C SER A 161 12.86 -19.40 -14.89
N THR A 162 13.41 -19.47 -13.68
CA THR A 162 14.31 -20.57 -13.30
C THR A 162 13.51 -21.67 -12.62
N GLY A 163 14.10 -22.84 -12.38
CA GLY A 163 13.43 -23.89 -11.60
C GLY A 163 13.14 -23.50 -10.14
N ALA A 164 13.71 -22.39 -9.64
CA ALA A 164 13.59 -21.95 -8.26
C ALA A 164 12.35 -21.06 -7.99
N TYR A 165 11.78 -20.42 -9.02
CA TYR A 165 10.60 -19.58 -8.87
C TYR A 165 9.77 -19.53 -10.16
N ARG A 166 8.48 -19.24 -10.00
CA ARG A 166 7.62 -18.89 -11.14
C ARG A 166 7.62 -17.38 -11.34
N PHE A 167 8.12 -16.92 -12.49
CA PHE A 167 7.97 -15.52 -12.90
C PHE A 167 6.58 -15.30 -13.49
N VAL A 168 5.82 -14.36 -12.93
CA VAL A 168 4.43 -14.06 -13.35
C VAL A 168 4.42 -12.70 -14.04
N ARG A 169 4.26 -12.73 -15.37
CA ARG A 169 4.22 -11.53 -16.20
C ARG A 169 2.97 -10.69 -15.93
N ARG A 170 3.05 -9.40 -16.26
CA ARG A 170 1.95 -8.42 -16.15
C ARG A 170 0.62 -8.91 -16.72
N ALA A 171 0.64 -9.43 -17.95
CA ALA A 171 -0.55 -9.95 -18.61
C ALA A 171 -1.15 -11.15 -17.85
N GLU A 172 -0.32 -11.95 -17.19
CA GLU A 172 -0.72 -13.20 -16.54
C GLU A 172 -1.45 -12.94 -15.21
N TRP A 173 -1.05 -11.92 -14.46
CA TRP A 173 -1.78 -11.50 -13.24
C TRP A 173 -2.89 -10.47 -13.50
N GLY A 174 -3.07 -10.06 -14.75
CA GLY A 174 -4.15 -9.15 -15.17
C GLY A 174 -3.85 -7.68 -14.88
N ALA A 175 -2.60 -7.25 -15.08
CA ALA A 175 -2.21 -5.86 -14.96
C ALA A 175 -2.98 -4.96 -15.93
N VAL A 176 -3.40 -3.80 -15.46
CA VAL A 176 -3.84 -2.73 -16.36
C VAL A 176 -2.62 -1.98 -16.93
N PRO A 177 -2.78 -1.28 -18.08
CA PRO A 177 -1.75 -0.35 -18.57
C PRO A 177 -1.43 0.74 -17.54
N PRO A 178 -0.21 1.31 -17.55
CA PRO A 178 0.10 2.46 -16.71
C PRO A 178 -0.79 3.67 -17.06
N ALA A 179 -1.05 4.51 -16.06
CA ALA A 179 -1.84 5.73 -16.19
C ALA A 179 -1.08 6.89 -16.86
N GLY A 180 0.20 6.71 -17.16
CA GLY A 180 1.06 7.71 -17.77
C GLY A 180 2.36 7.12 -18.29
N GLU A 181 3.25 7.98 -18.75
CA GLU A 181 4.56 7.60 -19.25
C GLU A 181 5.55 7.35 -18.11
N TYR A 182 6.50 6.45 -18.37
CA TYR A 182 7.59 6.20 -17.46
C TYR A 182 8.80 7.09 -17.74
N SER A 183 9.60 7.29 -16.68
CA SER A 183 10.97 7.78 -16.82
C SER A 183 11.94 6.61 -16.81
N VAL A 184 12.89 6.55 -17.74
CA VAL A 184 13.93 5.51 -17.74
C VAL A 184 14.96 5.73 -16.65
N HIS A 185 15.57 4.64 -16.17
CA HIS A 185 16.77 4.67 -15.34
C HIS A 185 17.71 3.51 -15.69
N LEU A 186 18.90 3.49 -15.09
CA LEU A 186 19.79 2.33 -15.10
C LEU A 186 19.99 1.89 -13.65
N PRO A 187 19.46 0.74 -13.24
CA PRO A 187 19.60 0.29 -11.85
C PRO A 187 21.04 -0.07 -11.47
N ASP A 188 21.47 0.40 -10.30
CA ASP A 188 22.77 0.09 -9.68
C ASP A 188 22.65 -0.43 -8.24
N ARG A 189 21.44 -0.39 -7.67
CA ARG A 189 21.11 -0.85 -6.33
C ARG A 189 19.71 -1.45 -6.26
N LEU A 190 19.44 -2.14 -5.17
CA LEU A 190 18.14 -2.74 -4.89
C LEU A 190 17.71 -2.38 -3.46
N THR A 191 16.42 -2.13 -3.29
CA THR A 191 15.77 -1.95 -1.99
C THR A 191 14.69 -3.01 -1.81
N MET A 192 14.78 -3.74 -0.70
CA MET A 192 13.75 -4.67 -0.27
C MET A 192 12.68 -3.94 0.54
N HIS A 193 11.42 -4.28 0.26
CA HIS A 193 10.22 -3.77 0.91
C HIS A 193 9.34 -4.94 1.37
N HIS A 194 8.32 -4.61 2.14
CA HIS A 194 7.10 -5.40 2.17
C HIS A 194 5.91 -4.56 1.72
N THR A 195 4.80 -5.20 1.40
CA THR A 195 3.58 -4.47 1.00
C THR A 195 2.84 -3.84 2.18
N ALA A 196 3.22 -4.21 3.42
CA ALA A 196 2.52 -3.85 4.66
C ALA A 196 1.00 -4.12 4.57
N GLY A 197 0.65 -5.21 3.86
CA GLY A 197 -0.71 -5.54 3.48
C GLY A 197 -1.05 -7.00 3.76
N ARG A 198 -2.07 -7.50 3.05
CA ARG A 198 -2.54 -8.88 3.16
C ARG A 198 -1.42 -9.84 2.75
N ARG A 199 -1.22 -10.88 3.56
CA ARG A 199 -0.38 -12.03 3.22
C ARG A 199 -1.24 -13.09 2.51
N PRO A 200 -1.11 -13.27 1.18
CA PRO A 200 -1.91 -14.26 0.46
C PRO A 200 -1.43 -15.69 0.74
N ALA A 201 -2.36 -16.65 0.70
CA ALA A 201 -2.08 -18.08 0.93
C ALA A 201 -2.08 -18.91 -0.36
N THR A 202 -2.51 -18.32 -1.49
CA THR A 202 -2.57 -19.00 -2.78
C THR A 202 -2.14 -18.06 -3.91
N TYR A 203 -1.74 -18.63 -5.05
CA TYR A 203 -1.50 -17.88 -6.28
C TYR A 203 -2.66 -16.94 -6.65
N GLY A 204 -3.90 -17.43 -6.57
CA GLY A 204 -5.09 -16.64 -6.93
C GLY A 204 -5.27 -15.43 -6.04
N GLU A 205 -4.96 -15.56 -4.74
CA GLU A 205 -4.96 -14.46 -3.80
C GLU A 205 -3.80 -13.50 -4.03
N ALA A 206 -2.60 -14.00 -4.36
CA ALA A 206 -1.44 -13.17 -4.67
C ALA A 206 -1.66 -12.34 -5.95
N ALA A 207 -2.24 -12.94 -6.99
CA ALA A 207 -2.63 -12.21 -8.20
C ALA A 207 -3.73 -11.16 -7.91
N ALA A 208 -4.67 -11.46 -7.01
CA ALA A 208 -5.67 -10.48 -6.57
C ALA A 208 -5.04 -9.33 -5.77
N GLU A 209 -4.05 -9.62 -4.95
CA GLU A 209 -3.28 -8.63 -4.19
C GLU A 209 -2.45 -7.73 -5.13
N MET A 210 -1.83 -8.28 -6.18
CA MET A 210 -1.17 -7.47 -7.21
C MET A 210 -2.10 -6.45 -7.86
N ARG A 211 -3.31 -6.89 -8.25
CA ARG A 211 -4.32 -6.00 -8.84
C ARG A 211 -4.77 -4.94 -7.84
N PHE A 212 -4.93 -5.30 -6.56
CA PHE A 212 -5.23 -4.33 -5.50
C PHE A 212 -4.11 -3.29 -5.38
N ILE A 213 -2.85 -3.71 -5.27
CA ILE A 213 -1.70 -2.82 -5.08
C ILE A 213 -1.54 -1.88 -6.27
N GLN A 214 -1.64 -2.39 -7.50
CA GLN A 214 -1.61 -1.57 -8.71
C GLN A 214 -2.71 -0.52 -8.69
N ASP A 215 -3.94 -0.93 -8.35
CA ASP A 215 -5.08 -0.04 -8.31
C ASP A 215 -4.97 1.02 -7.21
N PHE A 216 -4.50 0.64 -6.03
CA PHE A 216 -4.24 1.53 -4.91
C PHE A 216 -3.21 2.60 -5.28
N HIS A 217 -2.11 2.20 -5.94
CA HIS A 217 -1.08 3.11 -6.39
C HIS A 217 -1.59 4.07 -7.48
N ILE A 218 -2.29 3.56 -8.50
CA ILE A 218 -2.79 4.41 -9.59
C ILE A 218 -3.94 5.30 -9.11
N ASN A 219 -5.01 4.71 -8.57
CA ASN A 219 -6.26 5.42 -8.32
C ASN A 219 -6.33 6.04 -6.93
N GLY A 220 -5.73 5.39 -5.93
CA GLY A 220 -5.61 5.89 -4.57
C GLY A 220 -4.56 7.00 -4.46
N ARG A 221 -3.29 6.66 -4.78
CA ARG A 221 -2.14 7.58 -4.67
C ARG A 221 -1.95 8.50 -5.87
N GLY A 222 -2.45 8.16 -7.05
CA GLY A 222 -2.25 8.98 -8.26
C GLY A 222 -0.91 8.73 -8.96
N TRP A 223 -0.28 7.58 -8.72
CA TRP A 223 0.96 7.19 -9.38
C TRP A 223 0.71 6.70 -10.82
N THR A 224 1.79 6.61 -11.59
CA THR A 224 1.76 6.10 -12.97
C THR A 224 1.41 4.63 -13.03
N ASP A 225 1.94 3.83 -12.10
CA ASP A 225 1.69 2.39 -11.99
C ASP A 225 2.07 1.90 -10.58
N ILE A 226 1.94 0.59 -10.32
CA ILE A 226 2.51 -0.09 -9.15
C ILE A 226 3.95 0.39 -8.87
N GLY A 227 4.28 0.77 -7.64
CA GLY A 227 5.58 1.41 -7.37
C GLY A 227 6.79 0.48 -7.39
N TYR A 228 6.58 -0.83 -7.32
CA TYR A 228 7.65 -1.84 -7.28
C TYR A 228 7.96 -2.38 -8.66
N HIS A 229 9.19 -2.90 -8.84
CA HIS A 229 9.61 -3.60 -10.04
C HIS A 229 9.26 -5.09 -9.95
N PHE A 230 9.42 -5.67 -8.76
CA PHE A 230 9.08 -7.06 -8.48
C PHE A 230 8.34 -7.19 -7.16
N VAL A 231 7.39 -8.12 -7.10
CA VAL A 231 6.66 -8.45 -5.86
C VAL A 231 6.70 -9.95 -5.62
N VAL A 232 7.18 -10.36 -4.45
CA VAL A 232 7.35 -11.77 -4.08
C VAL A 232 6.18 -12.22 -3.22
N SER A 233 5.50 -13.29 -3.65
CA SER A 233 4.42 -13.92 -2.89
C SER A 233 4.96 -14.88 -1.84
N PRO A 234 4.27 -15.08 -0.70
CA PRO A 234 4.58 -16.15 0.26
C PRO A 234 4.51 -17.55 -0.37
N THR A 235 3.84 -17.71 -1.51
CA THR A 235 3.75 -18.98 -2.25
C THR A 235 4.88 -19.19 -3.29
N GLY A 236 5.88 -18.29 -3.34
CA GLY A 236 7.10 -18.47 -4.14
C GLY A 236 7.06 -17.91 -5.57
N GLU A 237 5.98 -17.25 -5.98
CA GLU A 237 5.95 -16.53 -7.26
C GLU A 237 6.60 -15.15 -7.15
N VAL A 238 7.28 -14.75 -8.23
CA VAL A 238 7.80 -13.40 -8.44
C VAL A 238 6.95 -12.72 -9.50
N PHE A 239 6.16 -11.73 -9.10
CA PHE A 239 5.29 -10.96 -9.97
C PHE A 239 6.02 -9.77 -10.57
N GLU A 240 5.85 -9.57 -11.88
CA GLU A 240 6.35 -8.42 -12.63
C GLU A 240 5.52 -7.16 -12.31
N GLY A 241 6.17 -6.12 -11.79
CA GLY A 241 5.60 -4.79 -11.57
C GLY A 241 5.96 -3.83 -12.70
N ARG A 242 6.59 -2.70 -12.38
CA ARG A 242 7.19 -1.81 -13.38
C ARG A 242 8.38 -2.49 -14.08
N PRO A 243 8.60 -2.23 -15.39
CA PRO A 243 9.82 -2.69 -16.06
C PRO A 243 11.09 -2.25 -15.31
N GLU A 244 12.09 -3.13 -15.19
CA GLU A 244 13.33 -2.84 -14.45
C GLU A 244 14.16 -1.68 -15.04
N GLY A 245 13.95 -1.33 -16.32
CA GLY A 245 14.60 -0.19 -16.98
C GLY A 245 13.90 1.15 -16.73
N VAL A 246 12.78 1.17 -16.00
CA VAL A 246 12.06 2.40 -15.67
C VAL A 246 12.10 2.70 -14.17
N ARG A 247 12.11 3.98 -13.84
CA ARG A 247 12.09 4.45 -12.47
C ARG A 247 10.85 3.95 -11.73
N GLY A 248 11.09 3.29 -10.60
CA GLY A 248 10.05 2.91 -9.64
C GLY A 248 9.47 4.10 -8.86
N ALA A 249 8.56 3.77 -7.94
CA ALA A 249 7.90 4.69 -7.02
C ALA A 249 7.83 4.08 -5.61
N HIS A 250 8.97 3.61 -5.09
CA HIS A 250 9.01 2.80 -3.87
C HIS A 250 9.98 3.32 -2.79
N VAL A 251 10.84 4.30 -3.09
CA VAL A 251 11.60 5.04 -2.09
C VAL A 251 11.64 6.51 -2.50
N LEU A 252 10.97 7.37 -1.74
CA LEU A 252 10.93 8.80 -1.99
C LEU A 252 12.35 9.35 -2.18
N ASN A 253 12.56 10.14 -3.25
CA ASN A 253 13.86 10.73 -3.63
C ASN A 253 15.02 9.75 -3.94
N HIS A 254 14.78 8.44 -3.93
CA HIS A 254 15.81 7.41 -4.15
C HIS A 254 15.45 6.37 -5.21
N ASN A 255 14.42 6.61 -6.04
CA ASN A 255 13.98 5.68 -7.10
C ASN A 255 14.93 5.59 -8.31
N THR A 256 15.64 6.67 -8.66
CA THR A 256 16.57 6.65 -9.81
C THR A 256 17.76 5.74 -9.53
N GLY A 257 17.97 4.73 -10.37
CA GLY A 257 19.00 3.72 -10.18
C GLY A 257 18.66 2.61 -9.16
N ASN A 258 17.42 2.55 -8.66
CA ASN A 258 17.04 1.64 -7.57
C ASN A 258 15.96 0.67 -8.02
N LEU A 259 16.23 -0.64 -7.94
CA LEU A 259 15.21 -1.67 -8.07
C LEU A 259 14.43 -1.83 -6.76
N GLY A 260 13.13 -2.03 -6.89
CA GLY A 260 12.20 -2.18 -5.78
C GLY A 260 11.63 -3.57 -5.80
N VAL A 261 11.98 -4.37 -4.79
CA VAL A 261 11.44 -5.72 -4.60
C VAL A 261 10.63 -5.74 -3.32
N SER A 262 9.37 -6.13 -3.38
CA SER A 262 8.48 -6.12 -2.22
C SER A 262 7.93 -7.50 -1.90
N PHE A 263 8.02 -7.93 -0.64
CA PHE A 263 7.39 -9.16 -0.16
C PHE A 263 5.93 -8.90 0.23
N MET A 264 4.99 -9.71 -0.24
CA MET A 264 3.59 -9.54 0.15
C MET A 264 3.36 -9.99 1.60
N GLY A 265 2.80 -9.09 2.41
CA GLY A 265 2.51 -9.33 3.82
C GLY A 265 2.94 -8.16 4.68
N ASN A 266 2.85 -8.35 5.99
CA ASN A 266 3.24 -7.35 6.97
C ASN A 266 4.25 -7.95 7.95
N TYR A 267 5.47 -7.41 7.93
CA TYR A 267 6.62 -7.92 8.69
C TYR A 267 7.09 -6.89 9.73
N HIS A 268 6.18 -6.04 10.23
CA HIS A 268 6.50 -5.05 11.26
C HIS A 268 5.34 -4.87 12.26
N PRO A 269 5.64 -4.63 13.56
CA PRO A 269 4.59 -4.51 14.57
C PRO A 269 3.46 -3.53 14.20
N PRO A 270 2.20 -3.88 14.48
CA PRO A 270 1.78 -4.98 15.34
C PRO A 270 1.67 -6.35 14.66
N VAL A 271 1.85 -6.45 13.34
CA VAL A 271 1.78 -7.71 12.59
C VAL A 271 3.20 -8.13 12.19
N SER A 272 3.66 -9.27 12.67
CA SER A 272 4.99 -9.77 12.33
C SER A 272 4.86 -11.11 11.64
N ASP A 273 4.43 -11.09 10.38
CA ASP A 273 4.47 -12.28 9.53
C ASP A 273 5.91 -12.79 9.42
N GLU A 274 6.07 -14.09 9.24
CA GLU A 274 7.36 -14.70 8.95
C GLU A 274 7.49 -14.94 7.44
N PRO A 275 8.65 -14.61 6.82
CA PRO A 275 8.90 -14.94 5.42
C PRO A 275 8.86 -16.46 5.23
N SER A 276 8.09 -16.93 4.25
CA SER A 276 8.10 -18.35 3.89
C SER A 276 9.42 -18.76 3.24
N SER A 277 9.80 -20.03 3.39
CA SER A 277 10.92 -20.64 2.66
C SER A 277 10.84 -20.37 1.16
N GLU A 278 9.66 -20.56 0.58
CA GLU A 278 9.37 -20.38 -0.83
C GLU A 278 9.61 -18.94 -1.29
N ALA A 279 9.29 -17.95 -0.44
CA ALA A 279 9.53 -16.54 -0.78
C ALA A 279 11.01 -16.18 -0.67
N LEU A 280 11.71 -16.75 0.31
CA LEU A 280 13.16 -16.55 0.46
C LEU A 280 13.92 -17.21 -0.70
N GLU A 281 13.59 -18.45 -1.05
CA GLU A 281 14.18 -19.18 -2.17
C GLU A 281 13.91 -18.50 -3.52
N ALA A 282 12.73 -17.90 -3.70
CA ALA A 282 12.42 -17.15 -4.91
C ALA A 282 13.22 -15.85 -5.05
N PHE A 283 13.74 -15.30 -3.94
CA PHE A 283 14.49 -14.05 -3.91
C PHE A 283 16.01 -14.23 -4.02
N THR A 284 16.55 -15.35 -3.53
CA THR A 284 18.00 -15.64 -3.48
C THR A 284 18.52 -16.37 -4.71
#